data_AF-A0A1X7JFC4-F1
#
_entry.id   AF-A0A1X7JFC4-F1
#
_cell.length_a   1.000
_cell.length_b   1.000
_cell.length_c   1.000
_cell.angle_alpha   90.00
_cell.angle_beta   90.00
_cell.angle_gamma   90.00
#
_symmetry.space_group_name_H-M   'P 1'
#
loop_
_entity.id
_entity.type
_entity.pdbx_description
1 polymer ?
#
loop_
_entity_poly.entity_id
_entity_poly.type
_entity_poly.pdbx_seq_one_letter_code
_entity_poly.pdbx_strand_id
1 'polypeptide(L)'
;MIFKLITIALCLMSSVAWGWQDRYDSMVEMSLKREEGEIIGGHLKKDLLSEAPSKSELILWKSLWEGSSRERASVGLALIEAIYPQGDPSRWGEVLGFVYPSLIPRPLMAVDALMVSVRSLTDLEGGDFLAAELLRSFGSSSRAKHLFIDTSPKGMEDVLSELASRTGMPGSWKPTDIEGVLPLAAPVGGTISQSSAIAQGMGFLDGSGVPSNNGPYCWDRSSGRIYQVVDRRNPLWIPGL
;
A
#
# COMPACT_ATOMS: atom_id res chain seq x y z
N MET A 1 47.50 -11.34 -40.73
CA MET A 1 47.08 -10.54 -39.55
C MET A 1 45.70 -9.91 -39.74
N ILE A 2 45.44 -9.28 -40.90
CA ILE A 2 44.14 -8.63 -41.24
C ILE A 2 42.94 -9.59 -41.19
N PHE A 3 43.09 -10.83 -41.67
CA PHE A 3 42.00 -11.81 -41.68
C PHE A 3 41.52 -12.21 -40.27
N LYS A 4 42.42 -12.28 -39.28
CA LYS A 4 42.06 -12.56 -37.87
C LYS A 4 41.32 -11.40 -37.19
N LEU A 5 41.61 -10.16 -37.58
CA LEU A 5 40.95 -8.96 -37.06
C LEU A 5 39.49 -8.84 -37.57
N ILE A 6 39.23 -9.22 -38.82
CA ILE A 6 37.88 -9.19 -39.41
C ILE A 6 36.97 -10.25 -38.76
N THR A 7 37.48 -11.45 -38.47
CA THR A 7 36.69 -12.52 -37.82
C THR A 7 36.31 -12.15 -36.38
N ILE A 8 37.22 -11.52 -35.62
CA ILE A 8 36.94 -11.08 -34.24
C ILE A 8 35.89 -9.97 -34.23
N ALA A 9 35.97 -9.01 -35.16
CA ALA A 9 34.96 -7.95 -35.30
C ALA A 9 33.58 -8.50 -35.67
N LEU A 10 33.51 -9.52 -36.55
CA LEU A 10 32.24 -10.15 -36.94
C LEU A 10 31.60 -10.95 -35.80
N CYS A 11 32.41 -11.65 -34.99
CA CYS A 11 31.94 -12.38 -33.79
C CYS A 11 31.45 -11.44 -32.68
N LEU A 12 32.11 -10.29 -32.49
CA LEU A 12 31.66 -9.28 -31.52
C LEU A 12 30.33 -8.65 -31.97
N MET A 13 30.17 -8.33 -33.26
CA MET A 13 28.93 -7.76 -33.80
C MET A 13 27.74 -8.75 -33.77
N SER A 14 28.00 -10.05 -33.98
CA SER A 14 26.96 -11.08 -33.89
C SER A 14 26.57 -11.40 -32.45
N SER A 15 27.52 -11.40 -31.50
CA SER A 15 27.20 -11.53 -30.07
C SER A 15 26.38 -10.35 -29.53
N VAL A 16 26.64 -9.14 -30.01
CA VAL A 16 25.82 -7.96 -29.72
C VAL A 16 24.43 -8.10 -30.34
N ALA A 17 24.30 -8.50 -31.61
CA ALA A 17 23.00 -8.70 -32.26
C ALA A 17 22.14 -9.77 -31.57
N TRP A 18 22.74 -10.87 -31.10
CA TRP A 18 22.02 -11.93 -30.37
C TRP A 18 21.57 -11.45 -28.99
N GLY A 19 22.43 -10.74 -28.25
CA GLY A 19 22.05 -10.13 -26.98
C GLY A 19 20.97 -9.04 -27.10
N TRP A 20 20.88 -8.36 -28.24
CA TRP A 20 19.79 -7.43 -28.55
C TRP A 20 18.48 -8.16 -28.86
N GLN A 21 18.53 -9.29 -29.57
CA GLN A 21 17.37 -10.11 -29.87
C GLN A 21 16.77 -10.71 -28.60
N ASP A 22 17.57 -11.34 -27.74
CA ASP A 22 17.11 -11.92 -26.48
C ASP A 22 16.48 -10.87 -25.56
N ARG A 23 17.07 -9.67 -25.50
CA ARG A 23 16.52 -8.55 -24.73
C ARG A 23 15.21 -8.05 -25.31
N TYR A 24 15.10 -7.96 -26.63
CA TYR A 24 13.87 -7.54 -27.30
C TYR A 24 12.75 -8.56 -27.05
N ASP A 25 13.03 -9.84 -27.24
CA ASP A 25 12.07 -10.92 -27.04
C ASP A 25 11.60 -10.97 -25.58
N SER A 26 12.51 -10.80 -24.61
CA SER A 26 12.15 -10.68 -23.19
C SER A 26 11.26 -9.46 -22.89
N MET A 27 11.52 -8.30 -23.52
CA MET A 27 10.67 -7.12 -23.37
C MET A 27 9.27 -7.33 -23.96
N VAL A 28 9.18 -8.01 -25.11
CA VAL A 28 7.91 -8.35 -25.75
C VAL A 28 7.12 -9.33 -24.89
N GLU A 29 7.76 -10.40 -24.40
CA GLU A 29 7.14 -11.39 -23.52
C GLU A 29 6.58 -10.76 -22.26
N MET A 30 7.35 -9.89 -21.59
CA MET A 30 6.87 -9.17 -20.41
C MET A 30 5.73 -8.21 -20.73
N SER A 31 5.73 -7.58 -21.92
CA SER A 31 4.65 -6.70 -22.35
C SER A 31 3.35 -7.47 -22.58
N LEU A 32 3.42 -8.61 -23.25
CA LEU A 32 2.26 -9.50 -23.49
C LEU A 32 1.71 -10.05 -22.18
N LYS A 33 2.58 -10.55 -21.30
CA LYS A 33 2.19 -11.04 -19.96
C LYS A 33 1.47 -9.95 -19.16
N ARG A 34 1.93 -8.70 -19.27
CA ARG A 34 1.29 -7.57 -18.59
C ARG A 34 -0.08 -7.24 -19.18
N GLU A 35 -0.21 -7.18 -20.50
CA GLU A 35 -1.50 -6.93 -21.16
C GLU A 35 -2.54 -7.99 -20.78
N GLU A 36 -2.18 -9.26 -20.86
CA GLU A 36 -3.04 -10.37 -20.46
C GLU A 36 -3.41 -10.29 -18.97
N GLY A 37 -2.42 -10.03 -18.12
CA GLY A 37 -2.61 -9.86 -16.69
C GLY A 37 -3.52 -8.70 -16.31
N GLU A 38 -3.41 -7.56 -17.00
CA GLU A 38 -4.26 -6.39 -16.81
C GLU A 38 -5.73 -6.69 -17.20
N ILE A 39 -5.96 -7.45 -18.28
CA ILE A 39 -7.31 -7.89 -18.69
C ILE A 39 -7.91 -8.83 -17.64
N ILE A 40 -7.18 -9.86 -17.22
CA ILE A 40 -7.63 -10.83 -16.22
C ILE A 40 -7.91 -10.12 -14.89
N GLY A 41 -6.98 -9.26 -14.44
CA GLY A 41 -7.12 -8.47 -13.23
C GLY A 41 -8.34 -7.54 -13.28
N GLY A 42 -8.62 -6.94 -14.44
CA GLY A 42 -9.81 -6.11 -14.65
C GLY A 42 -11.12 -6.89 -14.54
N HIS A 43 -11.18 -8.13 -15.01
CA HIS A 43 -12.34 -9.01 -14.80
C HIS A 43 -12.46 -9.42 -13.33
N LEU A 44 -11.37 -9.83 -12.70
CA LEU A 44 -11.35 -10.19 -11.29
C LEU A 44 -11.80 -9.01 -10.40
N LYS A 45 -11.38 -7.78 -10.69
CA LYS A 45 -11.84 -6.57 -9.98
C LYS A 45 -13.36 -6.43 -10.02
N LYS A 46 -13.96 -6.62 -11.21
CA LYS A 46 -15.42 -6.52 -11.39
C LYS A 46 -16.15 -7.59 -10.59
N ASP A 47 -15.68 -8.83 -10.64
CA ASP A 47 -16.27 -9.95 -9.90
C ASP A 47 -16.21 -9.69 -8.39
N LEU A 48 -15.03 -9.34 -7.87
CA LEU A 48 -14.82 -9.06 -6.45
C LEU A 48 -15.68 -7.89 -5.96
N LEU A 49 -15.82 -6.82 -6.75
CA LEU A 49 -16.69 -5.69 -6.39
C LEU A 49 -18.18 -6.07 -6.43
N SER A 50 -18.59 -6.98 -7.31
CA SER A 50 -19.97 -7.48 -7.35
C SER A 50 -20.33 -8.37 -6.16
N GLU A 51 -19.33 -9.05 -5.58
CA GLU A 51 -19.44 -9.87 -4.38
C GLU A 51 -19.40 -9.03 -3.09
N ALA A 52 -18.91 -7.79 -3.17
CA ALA A 52 -18.63 -6.99 -1.99
C ALA A 52 -19.92 -6.61 -1.24
N PRO A 53 -19.92 -6.73 0.10
CA PRO A 53 -21.10 -6.38 0.87
C PRO A 53 -21.31 -4.86 0.86
N SER A 54 -22.55 -4.43 0.60
CA SER A 54 -22.93 -3.01 0.74
C SER A 54 -23.09 -2.65 2.22
N LYS A 55 -22.00 -2.18 2.84
CA LYS A 55 -21.91 -1.86 4.27
C LYS A 55 -21.12 -0.55 4.48
N SER A 56 -21.17 -0.02 5.70
CA SER A 56 -20.40 1.18 6.05
C SER A 56 -18.89 0.90 6.12
N GLU A 57 -18.08 1.95 5.97
CA GLU A 57 -16.60 1.90 6.02
C GLU A 57 -16.09 1.14 7.25
N LEU A 58 -16.67 1.42 8.43
CA LEU A 58 -16.26 0.76 9.67
C LEU A 58 -16.48 -0.76 9.62
N ILE A 59 -17.58 -1.21 9.03
CA ILE A 59 -17.88 -2.64 8.96
C ILE A 59 -17.02 -3.31 7.89
N LEU A 60 -16.82 -2.67 6.74
CA LEU A 60 -15.88 -3.15 5.73
C LEU A 60 -14.46 -3.27 6.30
N TRP A 61 -13.97 -2.25 7.00
CA TRP A 61 -12.65 -2.28 7.62
C TRP A 61 -12.49 -3.41 8.64
N LYS A 62 -13.51 -3.67 9.47
CA LYS A 62 -13.50 -4.81 10.39
C LYS A 62 -13.44 -6.15 9.64
N SER A 63 -14.16 -6.27 8.53
CA SER A 63 -14.19 -7.49 7.72
C SER A 63 -12.91 -7.73 6.91
N LEU A 64 -11.97 -6.79 6.84
CA LEU A 64 -10.65 -7.02 6.23
C LEU A 64 -9.85 -8.13 6.93
N TRP A 65 -10.12 -8.37 8.21
CA TRP A 65 -9.30 -9.23 9.06
C TRP A 65 -9.84 -10.65 9.19
N GLU A 66 -10.96 -10.95 8.55
CA GLU A 66 -11.69 -12.21 8.67
C GLU A 66 -11.95 -12.82 7.30
N GLY A 67 -12.14 -14.14 7.26
CA GLY A 67 -12.49 -14.87 6.04
C GLY A 67 -11.32 -15.23 5.12
N SER A 68 -11.68 -15.66 3.92
CA SER A 68 -10.78 -16.08 2.85
C SER A 68 -10.07 -14.90 2.17
N SER A 69 -9.00 -15.16 1.42
CA SER A 69 -8.34 -14.12 0.62
C SER A 69 -9.28 -13.51 -0.43
N ARG A 70 -10.24 -14.27 -0.98
CA ARG A 70 -11.24 -13.72 -1.91
C ARG A 70 -12.17 -12.71 -1.21
N GLU A 71 -12.71 -13.08 -0.04
CA GLU A 71 -13.59 -12.19 0.74
C GLU A 71 -12.84 -10.93 1.18
N ARG A 72 -11.60 -11.06 1.67
CA ARG A 72 -10.77 -9.92 2.06
C ARG A 72 -10.41 -9.02 0.89
N ALA A 73 -10.10 -9.57 -0.28
CA ALA A 73 -9.86 -8.78 -1.49
C ALA A 73 -11.13 -8.04 -1.94
N SER A 74 -12.30 -8.71 -1.92
CA SER A 74 -13.59 -8.10 -2.24
C SER A 74 -13.94 -6.93 -1.33
N VAL A 75 -13.87 -7.14 -0.01
CA VAL A 75 -14.11 -6.10 1.00
C VAL A 75 -13.09 -4.97 0.90
N GLY A 76 -11.82 -5.30 0.70
CA GLY A 76 -10.73 -4.34 0.56
C GLY A 76 -10.89 -3.43 -0.64
N LEU A 77 -11.23 -3.98 -1.81
CA LEU A 77 -11.53 -3.21 -3.01
C LEU A 77 -12.74 -2.29 -2.81
N ALA A 78 -13.81 -2.77 -2.20
CA ALA A 78 -14.98 -1.94 -1.91
C ALA A 78 -14.65 -0.79 -0.94
N LEU A 79 -13.79 -1.04 0.05
CA LEU A 79 -13.33 -0.01 0.97
C LEU A 79 -12.41 1.00 0.27
N ILE A 80 -11.58 0.56 -0.69
CA ILE A 80 -10.78 1.46 -1.53
C ILE A 80 -11.68 2.40 -2.34
N GLU A 81 -12.69 1.86 -3.02
CA GLU A 81 -13.67 2.64 -3.81
C GLU A 81 -14.46 3.63 -2.93
N ALA A 82 -14.70 3.31 -1.66
CA ALA A 82 -15.39 4.17 -0.71
C ALA A 82 -14.51 5.29 -0.13
N ILE A 83 -13.25 4.98 0.21
CA ILE A 83 -12.37 5.91 0.95
C ILE A 83 -11.56 6.80 0.01
N TYR A 84 -10.93 6.22 -1.01
CA TYR A 84 -10.07 6.98 -1.90
C TYR A 84 -10.92 7.80 -2.87
N PRO A 85 -10.52 9.05 -3.17
CA PRO A 85 -11.22 9.84 -4.18
C PRO A 85 -11.28 9.09 -5.51
N GLN A 86 -12.51 8.78 -5.96
CA GLN A 86 -12.76 7.98 -7.19
C GLN A 86 -12.12 6.58 -7.15
N GLY A 87 -11.90 6.03 -5.95
CA GLY A 87 -11.24 4.73 -5.79
C GLY A 87 -9.78 4.69 -6.21
N ASP A 88 -9.11 5.85 -6.31
CA ASP A 88 -7.71 5.96 -6.79
C ASP A 88 -6.69 6.08 -5.63
N PRO A 89 -5.88 5.03 -5.36
CA PRO A 89 -4.87 5.05 -4.31
C PRO A 89 -3.80 6.15 -4.45
N SER A 90 -3.56 6.67 -5.65
CA SER A 90 -2.59 7.75 -5.89
C SER A 90 -2.96 9.04 -5.14
N ARG A 91 -4.25 9.19 -4.84
CA ARG A 91 -4.85 10.33 -4.15
C ARG A 91 -4.95 10.13 -2.65
N TRP A 92 -4.13 9.23 -2.07
CA TRP A 92 -4.07 9.01 -0.61
C TRP A 92 -3.96 10.31 0.20
N GLY A 93 -3.19 11.29 -0.30
CA GLY A 93 -3.00 12.58 0.38
C GLY A 93 -4.27 13.44 0.52
N GLU A 94 -5.34 13.09 -0.19
CA GLU A 94 -6.65 13.74 -0.12
C GLU A 94 -7.63 13.00 0.80
N VAL A 95 -7.26 11.81 1.29
CA VAL A 95 -8.05 11.09 2.30
C VAL A 95 -7.87 11.81 3.63
N LEU A 96 -8.97 12.29 4.20
CA LEU A 96 -8.98 13.09 5.44
C LEU A 96 -10.08 12.61 6.38
N GLY A 97 -9.89 12.87 7.67
CA GLY A 97 -10.90 12.76 8.71
C GLY A 97 -10.86 11.44 9.48
N PHE A 98 -11.96 11.19 10.20
CA PHE A 98 -12.12 10.06 11.09
C PHE A 98 -13.42 9.31 10.78
N VAL A 99 -13.38 7.99 10.92
CA VAL A 99 -14.56 7.13 10.79
C VAL A 99 -15.24 6.98 12.15
N TYR A 100 -16.51 7.38 12.21
CA TYR A 100 -17.35 7.34 13.41
C TYR A 100 -18.12 6.02 13.55
N PRO A 101 -18.52 5.63 14.77
CA PRO A 101 -18.33 6.34 16.05
C PRO A 101 -16.97 6.09 16.72
N SER A 102 -16.15 5.19 16.18
CA SER A 102 -14.92 4.72 16.83
C SER A 102 -13.72 5.66 16.70
N LEU A 103 -13.88 6.84 16.06
CA LEU A 103 -12.80 7.82 15.86
C LEU A 103 -11.52 7.16 15.29
N ILE A 104 -11.66 6.42 14.19
CA ILE A 104 -10.52 5.77 13.51
C ILE A 104 -9.98 6.71 12.43
N PRO A 105 -8.68 7.04 12.39
CA PRO A 105 -8.10 7.85 11.32
C PRO A 105 -8.33 7.22 9.95
N ARG A 106 -9.14 7.89 9.13
CA ARG A 106 -9.51 7.44 7.79
C ARG A 106 -8.28 7.29 6.87
N PRO A 107 -7.22 8.13 6.94
CA PRO A 107 -6.02 7.94 6.13
C PRO A 107 -5.27 6.65 6.42
N LEU A 108 -5.24 6.19 7.68
CA LEU A 108 -4.62 4.92 8.06
C LEU A 108 -5.51 3.74 7.66
N MET A 109 -6.84 3.88 7.80
CA MET A 109 -7.82 2.88 7.34
C MET A 109 -7.71 2.62 5.84
N ALA A 110 -7.44 3.67 5.06
CA ALA A 110 -7.19 3.56 3.63
C ALA A 110 -5.98 2.65 3.33
N VAL A 111 -4.90 2.81 4.09
CA VAL A 111 -3.68 1.99 3.94
C VAL A 111 -3.93 0.54 4.35
N ASP A 112 -4.70 0.30 5.42
CA ASP A 112 -5.12 -1.06 5.78
C ASP A 112 -5.87 -1.74 4.64
N ALA A 113 -6.84 -1.03 4.04
CA ALA A 113 -7.60 -1.52 2.89
C ALA A 113 -6.68 -1.89 1.72
N LEU A 114 -5.73 -1.01 1.39
CA LEU A 114 -4.75 -1.25 0.34
C LEU A 114 -3.87 -2.47 0.63
N MET A 115 -3.21 -2.52 1.78
CA MET A 115 -2.24 -3.56 2.10
C MET A 115 -2.88 -4.93 2.20
N VAL A 116 -4.08 -5.01 2.81
CA VAL A 116 -4.86 -6.26 2.85
C VAL A 116 -5.33 -6.66 1.46
N SER A 117 -5.77 -5.71 0.62
CA SER A 117 -6.17 -6.01 -0.76
C SER A 117 -5.00 -6.56 -1.56
N VAL A 118 -3.84 -5.89 -1.53
CA VAL A 118 -2.62 -6.32 -2.22
C VAL A 118 -2.24 -7.74 -1.80
N ARG A 119 -2.14 -7.99 -0.49
CA ARG A 119 -1.80 -9.31 0.04
C ARG A 119 -2.84 -10.38 -0.33
N SER A 120 -4.11 -10.04 -0.30
CA SER A 120 -5.16 -11.02 -0.56
C SER A 120 -5.27 -11.33 -2.06
N LEU A 121 -5.07 -10.34 -2.92
CA LEU A 121 -5.05 -10.50 -4.37
C LEU A 121 -3.85 -11.34 -4.83
N THR A 122 -2.70 -11.26 -4.16
CA THR A 122 -1.53 -12.09 -4.48
C THR A 122 -1.74 -13.58 -4.23
N ASP A 123 -2.77 -13.95 -3.46
CA ASP A 123 -3.19 -15.34 -3.23
C ASP A 123 -4.21 -15.83 -4.28
N LEU A 124 -4.74 -14.94 -5.13
CA LEU A 124 -5.77 -15.27 -6.11
C LEU A 124 -5.17 -15.44 -7.50
N GLU A 125 -5.68 -16.43 -8.24
CA GLU A 125 -5.37 -16.58 -9.65
C GLU A 125 -5.77 -15.31 -10.42
N GLY A 126 -4.82 -14.77 -11.19
CA GLY A 126 -5.03 -13.52 -11.93
C GLY A 126 -4.99 -12.23 -11.10
N GLY A 127 -4.75 -12.31 -9.78
CA GLY A 127 -4.77 -11.14 -8.88
C GLY A 127 -3.48 -10.31 -8.88
N ASP A 128 -2.36 -10.87 -9.32
CA ASP A 128 -1.04 -10.21 -9.26
C ASP A 128 -1.00 -8.86 -9.97
N PHE A 129 -1.49 -8.77 -11.21
CA PHE A 129 -1.43 -7.51 -11.96
C PHE A 129 -2.37 -6.45 -11.38
N LEU A 130 -3.52 -6.84 -10.84
CA LEU A 130 -4.41 -5.93 -10.11
C LEU A 130 -3.77 -5.44 -8.80
N ALA A 131 -3.13 -6.33 -8.05
CA ALA A 131 -2.39 -5.96 -6.83
C ALA A 131 -1.26 -4.99 -7.16
N ALA A 132 -0.50 -5.26 -8.23
CA ALA A 132 0.57 -4.39 -8.71
C ALA A 132 0.03 -3.02 -9.17
N GLU A 133 -1.12 -2.97 -9.83
CA GLU A 133 -1.77 -1.72 -10.24
C GLU A 133 -2.12 -0.85 -9.02
N LEU A 134 -2.81 -1.42 -8.01
CA LEU A 134 -3.15 -0.72 -6.78
C LEU A 134 -1.91 -0.18 -6.06
N LEU A 135 -0.89 -1.04 -5.92
CA LEU A 135 0.36 -0.70 -5.25
C LEU A 135 1.14 0.38 -6.01
N ARG A 136 1.17 0.32 -7.36
CA ARG A 136 1.79 1.33 -8.21
C ARG A 136 1.07 2.67 -8.13
N SER A 137 -0.25 2.65 -8.19
CA SER A 137 -1.06 3.87 -8.03
C SER A 137 -0.77 4.51 -6.67
N PHE A 138 -0.81 3.73 -5.58
CA PHE A 138 -0.49 4.26 -4.25
C PHE A 138 0.94 4.80 -4.15
N GLY A 139 1.91 4.06 -4.70
CA GLY A 139 3.32 4.42 -4.70
C GLY A 139 3.68 5.62 -5.58
N SER A 140 2.76 6.13 -6.41
CA SER A 140 3.00 7.37 -7.17
C SER A 140 2.90 8.61 -6.30
N SER A 141 2.28 8.51 -5.11
CA SER A 141 2.38 9.53 -4.07
C SER A 141 3.67 9.34 -3.29
N SER A 142 4.66 10.22 -3.51
CA SER A 142 5.96 10.15 -2.83
C SER A 142 5.83 10.11 -1.31
N ARG A 143 4.86 10.84 -0.75
CA ARG A 143 4.58 10.85 0.70
C ARG A 143 4.02 9.52 1.17
N ALA A 144 3.07 8.94 0.45
CA ALA A 144 2.47 7.65 0.80
C ALA A 144 3.51 6.53 0.71
N LYS A 145 4.32 6.54 -0.36
CA LYS A 145 5.43 5.61 -0.54
C LYS A 145 6.41 5.68 0.64
N HIS A 146 6.87 6.88 0.98
CA HIS A 146 7.80 7.07 2.09
C HIS A 146 7.23 6.58 3.42
N LEU A 147 5.97 6.91 3.71
CA LEU A 147 5.36 6.60 5.00
C LEU A 147 4.97 5.13 5.19
N PHE A 148 4.63 4.40 4.11
CA PHE A 148 4.00 3.07 4.25
C PHE A 148 4.63 1.96 3.42
N ILE A 149 5.41 2.28 2.40
CA ILE A 149 6.16 1.29 1.60
C ILE A 149 7.60 1.22 2.09
N ASP A 150 8.28 2.37 2.18
CA ASP A 150 9.68 2.41 2.61
C ASP A 150 9.82 1.99 4.08
N THR A 151 8.85 2.36 4.93
CA THR A 151 8.66 1.81 6.28
C THR A 151 7.39 0.95 6.28
N SER A 152 7.53 -0.35 6.06
CA SER A 152 6.38 -1.26 5.93
C SER A 152 6.04 -1.96 7.25
N PRO A 153 4.76 -2.31 7.48
CA PRO A 153 4.41 -3.20 8.58
C PRO A 153 4.98 -4.60 8.33
N LYS A 154 5.32 -5.30 9.42
CA LYS A 154 5.88 -6.65 9.37
C LYS A 154 4.98 -7.61 8.58
N GLY A 155 5.59 -8.42 7.72
CA GLY A 155 4.96 -9.41 6.86
C GLY A 155 4.58 -8.89 5.47
N MET A 156 4.68 -7.58 5.21
CA MET A 156 4.46 -7.03 3.87
C MET A 156 5.72 -7.03 3.01
N GLU A 157 6.91 -7.10 3.61
CA GLU A 157 8.20 -7.09 2.90
C GLU A 157 8.31 -8.19 1.82
N ASP A 158 7.87 -9.39 2.16
CA ASP A 158 7.88 -10.54 1.26
C ASP A 158 6.81 -10.38 0.17
N VAL A 159 5.60 -9.96 0.55
CA VAL A 159 4.48 -9.72 -0.37
C VAL A 159 4.87 -8.68 -1.43
N LEU A 160 5.44 -7.54 -1.01
CA LEU A 160 5.84 -6.46 -1.92
C LEU A 160 6.97 -6.89 -2.85
N SER A 161 7.97 -7.61 -2.32
CA SER A 161 9.13 -8.08 -3.09
C SER A 161 8.74 -9.16 -4.11
N GLU A 162 7.92 -10.13 -3.70
CA GLU A 162 7.44 -11.20 -4.57
C GLU A 162 6.53 -10.66 -5.66
N LEU A 163 5.57 -9.79 -5.31
CA LEU A 163 4.68 -9.15 -6.26
C LEU A 163 5.47 -8.38 -7.32
N ALA A 164 6.45 -7.56 -6.90
CA ALA A 164 7.29 -6.82 -7.82
C ALA A 164 8.09 -7.74 -8.75
N SER A 165 8.61 -8.86 -8.24
CA SER A 165 9.31 -9.86 -9.04
C SER A 165 8.41 -10.57 -10.05
N ARG A 166 7.18 -10.94 -9.67
CA ARG A 166 6.24 -11.69 -10.54
C ARG A 166 5.68 -10.83 -11.67
N THR A 167 5.49 -9.54 -11.42
CA THR A 167 4.85 -8.59 -12.34
C THR A 167 5.84 -7.68 -13.08
N GLY A 168 7.12 -7.71 -12.72
CA GLY A 168 8.15 -6.88 -13.34
C GLY A 168 7.98 -5.39 -13.03
N MET A 169 7.48 -5.04 -11.83
CA MET A 169 7.27 -3.65 -11.44
C MET A 169 8.60 -2.86 -11.45
N PRO A 170 8.64 -1.67 -12.07
CA PRO A 170 9.86 -0.87 -12.09
C PRO A 170 10.13 -0.23 -10.72
N GLY A 171 11.42 -0.12 -10.36
CA GLY A 171 11.88 0.54 -9.13
C GLY A 171 12.06 -0.41 -7.95
N SER A 172 12.55 0.14 -6.83
CA SER A 172 12.64 -0.62 -5.58
C SER A 172 11.29 -0.63 -4.86
N TRP A 173 10.78 -1.83 -4.65
CA TRP A 173 9.58 -2.15 -3.86
C TRP A 173 9.92 -2.90 -2.57
N LYS A 174 11.22 -3.08 -2.30
CA LYS A 174 11.71 -3.63 -1.05
C LYS A 174 11.68 -2.54 0.02
N PRO A 175 11.02 -2.75 1.17
CA PRO A 175 11.05 -1.81 2.27
C PRO A 175 12.47 -1.55 2.77
N THR A 176 12.74 -0.33 3.21
CA THR A 176 14.02 0.05 3.84
C THR A 176 13.99 -0.23 5.34
N ASP A 177 12.81 -0.12 5.95
CA ASP A 177 12.59 -0.35 7.36
C ASP A 177 11.28 -1.13 7.59
N ILE A 178 11.22 -1.85 8.71
CA ILE A 178 10.07 -2.64 9.12
C ILE A 178 9.64 -2.19 10.52
N GLU A 179 8.44 -1.62 10.60
CA GLU A 179 7.91 -1.10 11.86
C GLU A 179 6.42 -1.40 12.00
N GLY A 180 6.05 -1.97 13.14
CA GLY A 180 4.67 -2.27 13.48
C GLY A 180 4.11 -3.50 12.76
N VAL A 181 2.79 -3.64 12.86
CA VAL A 181 1.99 -4.71 12.25
C VAL A 181 0.67 -4.13 11.74
N LEU A 182 0.01 -4.82 10.82
CA LEU A 182 -1.39 -4.52 10.49
C LEU A 182 -2.32 -4.98 11.63
N PRO A 183 -3.43 -4.27 11.93
CA PRO A 183 -3.86 -3.00 11.32
C PRO A 183 -3.01 -1.80 11.75
N LEU A 184 -2.81 -0.83 10.83
CA LEU A 184 -2.24 0.47 11.14
C LEU A 184 -3.28 1.41 11.77
N ALA A 185 -4.53 1.33 11.31
CA ALA A 185 -5.60 2.13 11.84
C ALA A 185 -6.09 1.52 13.17
N ALA A 186 -6.41 2.38 14.12
CA ALA A 186 -7.07 1.96 15.35
C ALA A 186 -8.00 3.07 15.85
N PRO A 187 -9.01 2.73 16.65
CA PRO A 187 -9.76 3.72 17.42
C PRO A 187 -8.80 4.56 18.26
N VAL A 188 -9.01 5.88 18.30
CA VAL A 188 -8.32 6.74 19.27
C VAL A 188 -8.69 6.25 20.68
N GLY A 189 -7.69 5.84 21.44
CA GLY A 189 -7.84 5.23 22.75
C GLY A 189 -6.82 5.76 23.75
N GLY A 190 -7.31 6.41 24.80
CA GLY A 190 -6.47 6.96 25.85
C GLY A 190 -5.78 8.27 25.47
N THR A 191 -4.93 8.75 26.39
CA THR A 191 -4.26 10.04 26.26
C THR A 191 -2.76 9.89 26.53
N ILE A 192 -1.96 10.77 25.93
CA ILE A 192 -0.52 10.82 26.12
C ILE A 192 -0.04 12.28 26.13
N SER A 193 0.99 12.58 26.92
CA SER A 193 1.61 13.89 26.86
C SER A 193 2.53 14.00 25.63
N GLN A 194 2.65 15.20 25.05
CA GLN A 194 3.52 15.41 23.89
C GLN A 194 4.97 15.01 24.18
N SER A 195 5.48 15.32 25.38
CA SER A 195 6.84 14.94 25.78
C SER A 195 7.02 13.42 25.89
N SER A 196 6.01 12.71 26.40
CA SER A 196 6.02 11.23 26.45
C SER A 196 5.96 10.60 25.06
N ALA A 197 5.18 11.17 24.13
CA ALA A 197 5.11 10.70 22.76
C ALA A 197 6.46 10.85 22.03
N ILE A 198 7.10 12.02 22.16
CA ILE A 198 8.43 12.28 21.59
C ILE A 198 9.48 11.35 22.21
N ALA A 199 9.48 11.20 23.53
CA ALA A 199 10.44 10.33 24.23
C ALA A 199 10.32 8.85 23.83
N GLN A 200 9.14 8.43 23.39
CA GLN A 200 8.87 7.07 22.89
C GLN A 200 9.00 6.95 21.37
N GLY A 201 9.40 8.02 20.67
CA GLY A 201 9.58 8.01 19.22
C GLY A 201 8.30 7.83 18.40
N MET A 202 7.13 8.14 18.99
CA MET A 202 5.85 7.95 18.31
C MET A 202 5.62 9.01 17.21
N GLY A 203 4.88 8.63 16.17
CA GLY A 203 4.42 9.55 15.14
C GLY A 203 3.28 10.45 15.63
N PHE A 204 3.01 11.54 14.92
CA PHE A 204 1.86 12.40 15.19
C PHE A 204 0.87 12.36 14.03
N LEU A 205 -0.41 12.60 14.34
CA LEU A 205 -1.45 12.82 13.33
C LEU A 205 -2.08 14.19 13.57
N ASP A 206 -2.41 14.89 12.49
CA ASP A 206 -3.11 16.18 12.54
C ASP A 206 -4.60 16.03 12.91
N GLY A 207 -5.33 17.14 12.94
CA GLY A 207 -6.76 17.16 13.25
C GLY A 207 -7.65 16.39 12.26
N SER A 208 -7.08 15.98 11.12
CA SER A 208 -7.71 15.17 10.07
C SER A 208 -7.21 13.73 10.07
N GLY A 209 -6.41 13.31 11.06
CA GLY A 209 -5.90 11.94 11.16
C GLY A 209 -4.77 11.62 10.16
N VAL A 210 -4.17 12.63 9.53
CA VAL A 210 -3.07 12.45 8.58
C VAL A 210 -1.73 12.49 9.34
N PRO A 211 -0.79 11.55 9.07
CA PRO A 211 0.54 11.61 9.67
C PRO A 211 1.23 12.96 9.44
N SER A 212 1.71 13.59 10.49
CA SER A 212 2.27 14.94 10.49
C SER A 212 3.42 15.05 11.50
N ASN A 213 4.17 16.16 11.46
CA ASN A 213 5.27 16.40 12.41
C ASN A 213 4.78 16.73 13.83
N ASN A 214 3.53 17.17 13.95
CA ASN A 214 2.86 17.50 15.21
C ASN A 214 1.34 17.40 15.02
N GLY A 215 0.60 17.24 16.12
CA GLY A 215 -0.85 17.25 16.04
C GLY A 215 -1.54 16.83 17.33
N PRO A 216 -2.88 16.90 17.35
CA PRO A 216 -3.70 16.55 18.51
C PRO A 216 -3.77 15.05 18.77
N TYR A 217 -3.24 14.22 17.87
CA TYR A 217 -3.17 12.77 18.04
C TYR A 217 -1.75 12.26 17.84
N CYS A 218 -1.48 11.12 18.44
CA CYS A 218 -0.22 10.43 18.39
C CYS A 218 -0.48 8.99 17.93
N TRP A 219 0.37 8.51 17.03
CA TRP A 219 0.33 7.18 16.46
C TRP A 219 1.57 6.42 16.89
N ASP A 220 1.38 5.46 17.79
CA ASP A 220 2.37 4.46 18.12
C ASP A 220 2.33 3.39 17.03
N ARG A 221 3.16 3.60 16.00
CA ARG A 221 3.26 2.68 14.87
C ARG A 221 3.70 1.28 15.29
N SER A 222 4.57 1.18 16.29
CA SER A 222 5.10 -0.09 16.76
C SER A 222 4.02 -0.99 17.37
N SER A 223 3.09 -0.40 18.13
CA SER A 223 1.98 -1.13 18.76
C SER A 223 0.65 -1.05 18.01
N GLY A 224 0.56 -0.21 16.97
CA GLY A 224 -0.66 0.09 16.23
C GLY A 224 -1.68 0.93 17.01
N ARG A 225 -1.28 1.55 18.13
CA ARG A 225 -2.18 2.31 19.00
C ARG A 225 -2.21 3.79 18.65
N ILE A 226 -3.35 4.42 18.90
CA ILE A 226 -3.56 5.83 18.62
C ILE A 226 -4.06 6.51 19.89
N TYR A 227 -3.37 7.58 20.29
CA TYR A 227 -3.62 8.32 21.52
C TYR A 227 -4.00 9.75 21.20
N GLN A 228 -4.80 10.36 22.06
CA GLN A 228 -4.98 11.80 22.05
C GLN A 228 -3.81 12.47 22.77
N VAL A 229 -3.23 13.50 22.15
CA VAL A 229 -2.18 14.31 22.77
C VAL A 229 -2.82 15.33 23.70
N VAL A 230 -2.46 15.28 24.97
CA VAL A 230 -2.90 16.26 25.98
C VAL A 230 -1.72 17.11 26.44
N ASP A 231 -1.85 18.43 26.35
CA ASP A 231 -0.91 19.33 27.00
C ASP A 231 -1.34 19.50 28.46
N ARG A 232 -0.41 19.30 29.41
CA ARG A 232 -0.66 19.46 30.85
C ARG A 232 -1.15 20.87 31.22
N ARG A 233 -1.00 21.85 30.32
CA ARG A 233 -1.46 23.23 30.53
C ARG A 233 -2.95 23.44 30.27
N ASN A 234 -3.67 22.47 29.67
CA ASN A 234 -5.11 22.61 29.47
C ASN A 234 -5.85 21.26 29.64
N PRO A 235 -6.21 20.88 30.88
CA PRO A 235 -6.78 19.56 31.20
C PRO A 235 -8.25 19.39 30.79
N LEU A 236 -8.90 20.40 30.20
CA LEU A 236 -10.32 20.37 29.84
C LEU A 236 -10.48 20.65 28.34
N TRP A 237 -10.31 19.61 27.53
CA TRP A 237 -10.84 19.63 26.16
C TRP A 237 -11.75 18.41 25.99
N ILE A 238 -13.03 18.69 25.75
CA ILE A 238 -14.09 17.70 25.51
C ILE A 238 -14.34 17.70 23.99
N PRO A 239 -14.22 16.56 23.28
CA PRO A 239 -14.65 16.49 21.89
C PRO A 239 -16.17 16.56 21.82
N GLY A 240 -16.73 17.55 21.09
CA GLY A 240 -18.16 17.60 20.77
C GLY A 240 -19.01 18.67 21.47
N LEU A 241 -18.41 19.78 21.93
CA LEU A 241 -19.12 21.04 22.22
C LEU A 241 -18.67 22.14 21.26
#